data_AF-A0A292YLH2-F1
#
_entry.id   AF-A0A292YLH2-F1
#
_cell.length_a   1.000
_cell.length_b   1.000
_cell.length_c   1.000
_cell.angle_alpha   90.00
_cell.angle_beta   90.00
_cell.angle_gamma   90.00
#
_symmetry.space_group_name_H-M   'P 1'
#
loop_
_entity.id
_entity.type
_entity.pdbx_description
1 polymer ?
#
loop_
_entity_poly.entity_id
_entity_poly.type
_entity_poly.pdbx_seq_one_letter_code
_entity_poly.pdbx_strand_id
1 'polypeptide(L)'
;MNPLDWTHIWDDYEMMMYVGKDDTGQEKIFMQVSRIIRTDQATEQEILYDREIGFLNPDIIRGVDRDAWEEKQLRWFLETHPDLVEREKTFLKEWEKSR
;
A
#
# COMPACT_ATOMS: atom_id res chain seq x y z
N MET A 1 -5.98 16.60 5.47
CA MET A 1 -5.73 15.73 4.30
C MET A 1 -5.98 14.32 4.77
N ASN A 2 -6.79 13.52 4.07
CA ASN A 2 -7.30 12.27 4.61
C ASN A 2 -6.22 11.16 4.49
N PRO A 3 -6.00 10.33 5.52
CA PRO A 3 -5.20 9.10 5.45
C PRO A 3 -5.66 8.05 4.41
N LEU A 4 -6.67 8.41 3.60
CA LEU A 4 -7.37 7.60 2.62
C LEU A 4 -6.73 7.66 1.22
N ASP A 5 -5.76 8.54 0.97
CA ASP A 5 -5.18 8.67 -0.39
C ASP A 5 -4.34 7.44 -0.78
N TRP A 6 -3.69 6.77 0.18
CA TRP A 6 -2.87 5.57 -0.02
C TRP A 6 -3.51 4.28 0.53
N THR A 7 -4.77 4.37 0.96
CA THR A 7 -5.58 3.22 1.38
C THR A 7 -6.76 3.08 0.43
N HIS A 8 -6.87 1.95 -0.24
CA HIS A 8 -7.95 1.67 -1.19
C HIS A 8 -8.74 0.45 -0.75
N ILE A 9 -10.06 0.59 -0.69
CA ILE A 9 -10.98 -0.51 -0.33
C ILE A 9 -11.81 -0.85 -1.56
N TRP A 10 -11.89 -2.13 -1.90
CA TRP A 10 -12.81 -2.64 -2.92
C TRP A 10 -13.34 -4.00 -2.48
N ASP A 11 -14.64 -4.24 -2.69
CA ASP A 11 -15.31 -5.46 -2.25
C ASP A 11 -15.03 -5.76 -0.76
N ASP A 12 -14.37 -6.88 -0.48
CA ASP A 12 -13.91 -7.30 0.85
C ASP A 12 -12.39 -7.22 0.98
N TYR A 13 -11.74 -6.30 0.27
CA TYR A 13 -10.29 -6.11 0.29
C TYR A 13 -9.90 -4.69 0.66
N GLU A 14 -8.76 -4.58 1.34
CA GLU A 14 -8.08 -3.32 1.63
C GLU A 14 -6.64 -3.40 1.14
N MET A 15 -6.24 -2.39 0.38
CA MET A 15 -4.85 -2.12 0.04
C MET A 15 -4.38 -0.92 0.84
N MET A 16 -3.19 -1.01 1.43
CA MET A 16 -2.52 0.09 2.08
C MET A 16 -1.10 0.19 1.56
N MET A 17 -0.68 1.39 1.18
CA MET A 17 0.73 1.67 0.88
C MET A 17 1.41 2.37 2.05
N TYR A 18 2.71 2.10 2.21
CA TYR A 18 3.52 2.71 3.26
C TYR A 18 5.00 2.77 2.86
N VAL A 19 5.76 3.63 3.55
CA VAL A 19 7.22 3.65 3.44
C VAL A 19 7.79 2.73 4.53
N GLY A 20 8.50 1.68 4.11
CA GLY A 20 9.08 0.66 4.98
C GLY A 20 10.58 0.53 4.76
N LYS A 21 11.25 -0.23 5.61
CA LYS A 21 12.66 -0.63 5.41
C LYS A 21 12.71 -2.06 4.90
N ASP A 22 13.53 -2.30 3.88
CA ASP A 22 13.86 -3.65 3.44
C ASP A 22 14.88 -4.33 4.39
N ASP A 23 15.27 -5.56 4.06
CA ASP A 23 16.26 -6.35 4.83
C ASP A 23 17.65 -5.70 4.90
N THR A 24 17.94 -4.75 4.01
CA THR A 24 19.19 -3.98 4.00
C THR A 24 19.10 -2.69 4.81
N GLY A 25 17.91 -2.37 5.33
CA GLY A 25 17.60 -1.14 6.04
C GLY A 25 17.33 0.05 5.13
N GLN A 26 17.24 -0.17 3.81
CA GLN A 26 16.93 0.86 2.83
C GLN A 26 15.42 1.16 2.85
N GLU A 27 15.07 2.45 2.89
CA GLU A 27 13.68 2.87 2.84
C GLU A 27 13.12 2.73 1.40
N LYS A 28 11.95 2.09 1.29
CA LYS A 28 11.25 1.77 0.03
C LYS A 28 9.74 1.87 0.19
N ILE A 29 9.02 1.74 -0.92
CA ILE A 29 7.56 1.77 -0.93
C ILE A 29 7.04 0.34 -0.94
N PHE A 30 6.20 0.06 0.04
CA PHE A 30 5.56 -1.23 0.24
C PHE A 30 4.05 -1.10 0.08
N MET A 31 3.42 -2.23 -0.15
CA MET A 31 1.97 -2.34 -0.24
C MET A 31 1.51 -3.66 0.36
N GLN A 32 0.58 -3.53 1.30
CA GLN A 32 -0.11 -4.63 1.93
C GLN A 32 -1.52 -4.74 1.35
N VAL A 33 -1.95 -5.96 1.03
CA VAL A 33 -3.33 -6.26 0.69
C VAL A 33 -3.89 -7.23 1.72
N SER A 34 -5.01 -6.87 2.32
CA SER A 34 -5.74 -7.68 3.30
C SER A 34 -7.17 -7.96 2.82
N ARG A 35 -7.72 -9.10 3.26
CA ARG A 35 -9.14 -9.41 3.14
C ARG A 35 -9.84 -9.01 4.43
N ILE A 36 -10.90 -8.23 4.30
CA ILE A 36 -11.80 -7.82 5.37
C ILE A 36 -12.82 -8.95 5.58
N ILE A 37 -12.79 -9.58 6.76
CA ILE A 37 -13.71 -10.64 7.14
C ILE A 37 -14.70 -10.05 8.14
N ARG A 38 -15.95 -9.84 7.71
CA ARG A 38 -17.02 -9.34 8.57
C ARG A 38 -17.81 -10.52 9.12
N THR A 39 -17.79 -10.70 10.43
CA THR A 39 -18.64 -11.66 11.15
C THR A 39 -19.69 -10.93 11.99
N ASP A 40 -20.68 -11.64 12.49
CA ASP A 40 -21.71 -11.08 13.38
C ASP A 40 -21.14 -10.52 14.70
N GLN A 41 -19.90 -10.89 15.05
CA GLN A 41 -19.26 -10.55 16.32
C GLN A 41 -18.10 -9.56 16.17
N ALA A 42 -17.41 -9.55 15.02
CA ALA A 42 -16.21 -8.74 14.79
C ALA A 42 -15.91 -8.52 13.30
N THR A 43 -15.16 -7.46 13.02
CA THR A 43 -14.45 -7.29 11.75
C THR A 43 -12.99 -7.69 11.94
N GLU A 44 -12.55 -8.69 11.18
CA GLU A 44 -11.17 -9.16 11.14
C GLU A 44 -10.51 -8.75 9.81
N GLN A 45 -9.19 -8.66 9.82
CA GLN A 45 -8.39 -8.46 8.60
C GLN A 45 -7.37 -9.61 8.48
N GLU A 46 -7.46 -10.37 7.40
CA GLU A 46 -6.46 -11.39 7.02
C GLU A 46 -5.49 -10.74 6.03
N ILE A 47 -4.21 -10.61 6.38
CA ILE A 47 -3.19 -10.14 5.43
C ILE A 47 -2.98 -11.24 4.38
N LEU A 48 -3.23 -10.92 3.11
CA LEU A 48 -3.03 -11.85 2.01
C LEU A 48 -1.58 -11.85 1.56
N TYR A 49 -1.01 -10.66 1.39
CA TYR A 49 0.40 -10.45 1.08
C TYR A 49 0.82 -9.02 1.40
N ASP A 50 2.13 -8.86 1.59
CA ASP A 50 2.82 -7.59 1.75
C ASP A 50 4.08 -7.64 0.87
N ARG A 51 4.28 -6.63 0.01
CA ARG A 51 5.35 -6.62 -0.98
C ARG A 51 5.94 -5.24 -1.24
N GLU A 52 7.23 -5.22 -1.53
CA GLU A 52 7.90 -4.08 -2.13
C GLU A 52 7.31 -3.80 -3.52
N ILE A 53 6.95 -2.55 -3.78
CA ILE A 53 6.36 -2.11 -5.06
C ILE A 53 7.16 -1.01 -5.74
N GLY A 54 8.12 -0.38 -5.06
CA GLY A 54 8.99 0.60 -5.70
C GLY A 54 9.96 1.32 -4.78
N PHE A 55 10.72 2.23 -5.40
CA PHE A 55 11.71 3.06 -4.73
C PHE A 55 11.14 4.44 -4.38
N LEU A 56 11.78 5.08 -3.41
CA LEU A 56 11.50 6.47 -3.06
C LEU A 56 12.02 7.43 -4.13
N ASN A 57 11.36 8.57 -4.26
CA ASN A 57 11.84 9.67 -5.08
C ASN A 57 13.01 10.38 -4.37
N PRO A 58 14.22 10.41 -4.97
CA PRO A 58 15.38 11.07 -4.37
C PRO A 58 15.25 12.60 -4.30
N ASP A 59 14.39 13.21 -5.13
CA ASP A 59 14.16 14.66 -5.14
C ASP A 59 13.26 15.11 -3.96
N ILE A 60 12.54 14.18 -3.34
CA ILE A 60 11.73 14.44 -2.14
C ILE A 60 12.62 14.31 -0.90
N ILE A 61 13.19 15.45 -0.51
CA ILE A 61 14.14 15.54 0.61
C ILE A 61 13.46 15.20 1.94
N ARG A 62 14.09 14.32 2.73
CA ARG A 62 13.67 13.99 4.09
C ARG A 62 13.79 15.21 5.00
N GLY A 63 12.65 15.74 5.41
CA GLY A 63 12.55 16.81 6.40
C GLY A 63 12.66 16.30 7.84
N VAL A 64 12.43 17.20 8.80
CA VAL A 64 12.35 16.86 10.24
C VAL A 64 11.08 16.06 10.55
N ASP A 65 10.01 16.36 9.83
CA ASP A 65 8.74 15.66 9.92
C ASP A 65 8.75 14.44 8.99
N ARG A 66 8.77 13.24 9.60
CA ARG A 66 8.78 11.97 8.88
C ARG A 66 7.46 11.73 8.17
N ASP A 67 6.35 11.98 8.84
CA ASP A 67 5.02 11.66 8.33
C ASP A 67 4.70 12.53 7.11
N ALA A 68 5.03 13.82 7.18
CA ALA A 68 4.89 14.74 6.05
C ALA A 68 5.82 14.38 4.87
N TRP A 69 6.96 13.74 5.13
CA TRP A 69 7.85 13.25 4.09
C TRP A 69 7.32 11.96 3.45
N GLU A 70 6.86 11.00 4.26
CA GLU A 70 6.24 9.77 3.78
C GLU A 70 5.02 10.06 2.92
N GLU A 71 4.15 10.98 3.36
CA GLU A 71 3.00 11.41 2.57
C GLU A 71 3.41 11.92 1.18
N LYS A 72 4.46 12.73 1.08
CA LYS A 72 4.95 13.23 -0.22
C LYS A 72 5.46 12.10 -1.11
N GLN A 73 6.15 11.12 -0.54
CA GLN A 73 6.65 9.95 -1.27
C GLN A 73 5.49 9.12 -1.83
N LEU A 74 4.50 8.81 -1.00
CA LEU A 74 3.33 8.03 -1.40
C LEU A 74 2.48 8.76 -2.44
N ARG A 75 2.26 10.07 -2.26
CA ARG A 75 1.54 10.91 -3.22
C ARG A 75 2.23 10.90 -4.58
N TRP A 76 3.53 11.16 -4.62
CA TRP A 76 4.31 11.11 -5.85
C TRP A 76 4.24 9.74 -6.52
N PHE A 77 4.30 8.67 -5.73
CA PHE A 77 4.25 7.31 -6.28
C PHE A 77 2.89 7.02 -6.93
N LEU A 78 1.79 7.44 -6.30
CA LEU A 78 0.45 7.31 -6.87
C LEU A 78 0.26 8.16 -8.13
N GLU A 79 0.76 9.39 -8.13
CA GLU A 79 0.72 10.28 -9.31
C GLU A 79 1.51 9.71 -10.49
N THR A 80 2.61 9.00 -10.23
CA THR A 80 3.45 8.35 -11.25
C THR A 80 2.96 6.96 -11.66
N HIS A 81 2.08 6.34 -10.86
CA HIS A 81 1.49 5.03 -11.10
C HIS A 81 -0.05 5.10 -10.97
N PRO A 82 -0.74 5.88 -11.83
CA PRO A 82 -2.18 6.10 -11.71
C PRO A 82 -3.01 4.83 -11.92
N ASP A 83 -2.42 3.78 -12.49
CA ASP A 83 -3.04 2.49 -12.75
C ASP A 83 -2.78 1.44 -11.65
N LEU A 84 -2.05 1.80 -10.58
CA LEU A 84 -1.59 0.87 -9.54
C LEU A 84 -2.73 0.05 -8.96
N VAL A 85 -3.82 0.71 -8.55
CA VAL A 85 -4.97 0.05 -7.93
C VAL A 85 -5.65 -0.93 -8.88
N GLU A 86 -5.79 -0.59 -10.16
CA GLU A 86 -6.42 -1.47 -11.15
C GLU A 86 -5.52 -2.66 -11.52
N ARG A 87 -4.19 -2.42 -11.59
CA ARG A 87 -3.21 -3.51 -11.70
C ARG A 87 -3.28 -4.44 -10.50
N GLU A 88 -3.46 -3.89 -9.30
CA GLU A 88 -3.53 -4.67 -8.07
C GLU A 88 -4.79 -5.52 -7.99
N LYS A 89 -5.95 -4.97 -8.35
CA LYS A 89 -7.21 -5.74 -8.47
C LYS A 89 -7.06 -6.91 -9.46
N THR A 90 -6.36 -6.68 -10.56
CA THR A 90 -6.09 -7.73 -11.57
C THR A 90 -5.16 -8.80 -11.02
N PHE A 91 -4.08 -8.38 -10.36
CA PHE A 91 -3.13 -9.29 -9.72
C PHE A 91 -3.80 -10.14 -8.63
N LEU A 92 -4.60 -9.53 -7.76
CA LEU A 92 -5.33 -10.21 -6.70
C LEU A 92 -6.23 -11.32 -7.27
N LYS A 93 -6.98 -11.03 -8.34
CA LYS A 93 -7.84 -12.03 -9.00
C LYS A 93 -7.07 -13.24 -9.52
N GLU A 94 -5.86 -13.05 -10.03
CA GLU A 94 -5.01 -14.16 -10.48
C GLU A 94 -4.37 -14.89 -9.29
N TRP A 95 -3.95 -14.15 -8.27
CA TRP A 95 -3.39 -14.71 -7.03
C TRP A 95 -4.39 -15.64 -6.33
N GLU A 96 -5.65 -15.24 -6.23
CA GLU A 96 -6.73 -16.04 -5.63
C GLU A 96 -6.98 -17.36 -6.38
N LYS A 97 -6.80 -17.40 -7.70
CA LYS A 97 -6.95 -18.63 -8.49
C LYS A 97 -5.79 -19.62 -8.28
N SER A 98 -4.65 -19.12 -7.82
CA SER A 98 -3.42 -19.90 -7.65
C SER A 98 -3.27 -20.53 -6.26
N ARG A 99 -4.18 -20.20 -5.33
CA ARG A 99 -4.22 -20.66 -3.94
C ARG A 99 -5.23 -21.80 -3.77
#